data_AF-A0A8K9UGN0-F1
#
_entry.id   AF-A0A8K9UGN0-F1
#
_cell.length_a   1.000
_cell.length_b   1.000
_cell.length_c   1.000
_cell.angle_alpha   90.00
_cell.angle_beta   90.00
_cell.angle_gamma   90.00
#
_symmetry.space_group_name_H-M   'P 1'
#
loop_
_entity.id
_entity.type
_entity.pdbx_description
1 polymer ?
#
loop_
_entity_poly.entity_id
_entity_poly.type
_entity_poly.pdbx_seq_one_letter_code
_entity_poly.pdbx_strand_id
1 'polypeptide(L)'
;AEHVWKSAEILRDFKPGDEALELQLDDGTEMVYPLDKSSPQLPHLRNPDILVGENDLTALSYLHEPAVLHNLKVRFVESNIIYSYCGIILVAVNPYKQLHIYGDAVIQAYSGQKMGAMDPHIFAVAEEAYKQMARNNKNQSVIVSGESGADKTVSARYVMRYIAMVSKSSSKTHVEDKVLASNPITEAIGNAKTARNDNSSRFGKYTEISFDRRYQIIGANMRTYLMEKSRVVSQVIRHILDSLIVCGL
;
A
#
# COMPACT_ATOMS: atom_id res chain seq x y z
N ALA A 1 -11.55 20.45 5.54
CA ALA A 1 -11.57 19.76 4.25
C ALA A 1 -12.75 18.82 4.27
N GLU A 2 -13.77 19.10 3.45
CA GLU A 2 -14.96 18.24 3.36
C GLU A 2 -14.57 16.85 2.83
N HIS A 3 -15.25 15.82 3.32
CA HIS A 3 -15.06 14.46 2.83
C HIS A 3 -15.35 14.39 1.33
N VAL A 4 -14.49 13.71 0.56
CA VAL A 4 -14.57 13.60 -0.91
C VAL A 4 -15.95 13.08 -1.35
N TRP A 5 -16.51 12.14 -0.60
CA TRP A 5 -17.82 11.53 -0.82
C TRP A 5 -18.64 11.60 0.47
N LYS A 6 -19.95 11.81 0.35
CA LYS A 6 -20.95 11.76 1.45
C LYS A 6 -22.01 10.70 1.13
N SER A 7 -22.53 10.04 2.17
CA SER A 7 -23.60 9.06 2.04
C SER A 7 -24.95 9.78 1.95
N ALA A 8 -25.89 9.19 1.22
CA ALA A 8 -27.27 9.65 1.12
C ALA A 8 -28.20 8.45 0.88
N GLU A 9 -29.40 8.52 1.44
CA GLU A 9 -30.47 7.54 1.25
C GLU A 9 -31.47 8.05 0.20
N ILE A 10 -31.94 7.16 -0.68
CA ILE A 10 -32.93 7.50 -1.70
C ILE A 10 -34.33 7.46 -1.07
N LEU A 11 -35.07 8.57 -1.13
CA LEU A 11 -36.40 8.67 -0.53
C LEU A 11 -37.52 8.12 -1.43
N ARG A 12 -37.31 8.14 -2.75
CA ARG A 12 -38.28 7.68 -3.74
C ARG A 12 -37.60 6.84 -4.82
N ASP A 13 -38.23 5.73 -5.19
CA ASP A 13 -37.78 4.88 -6.30
C ASP A 13 -37.57 5.72 -7.59
N PHE A 14 -36.38 5.58 -8.16
CA PHE A 14 -36.02 6.18 -9.44
C PHE A 14 -36.76 5.50 -10.59
N LYS A 15 -37.38 6.31 -11.45
CA LYS A 15 -38.01 5.83 -12.69
C LYS A 15 -37.19 6.27 -13.91
N PRO A 16 -37.05 5.43 -14.95
CA PRO A 16 -36.40 5.84 -16.18
C PRO A 16 -37.07 7.09 -16.78
N GLY A 17 -36.30 8.18 -16.92
CA GLY A 17 -36.79 9.48 -17.37
C GLY A 17 -36.87 10.55 -16.29
N ASP A 18 -36.70 10.18 -15.01
CA ASP A 18 -36.60 11.16 -13.91
C ASP A 18 -35.36 12.04 -14.09
N GLU A 19 -35.52 13.35 -13.88
CA GLU A 19 -34.47 14.37 -14.08
C GLU A 19 -33.64 14.64 -12.81
N ALA A 20 -34.04 14.05 -11.69
CA ALA A 20 -33.42 14.26 -10.39
C ALA A 20 -33.69 13.08 -9.44
N LEU A 21 -32.85 12.97 -8.40
CA LEU A 21 -33.03 12.06 -7.28
C LEU A 21 -33.39 12.84 -6.01
N GLU A 22 -34.37 12.36 -5.27
CA GLU A 22 -34.72 12.86 -3.94
C GLU A 22 -33.92 12.06 -2.90
N LEU A 23 -33.01 12.73 -2.20
CA LEU A 23 -32.03 12.12 -1.31
C LEU A 23 -32.14 12.71 0.10
N GLN A 24 -31.82 11.91 1.10
CA GLN A 24 -31.61 12.36 2.48
C GLN A 24 -30.16 12.09 2.90
N LEU A 25 -29.48 13.11 3.40
CA LEU A 25 -28.12 12.99 3.94
C LEU A 25 -28.13 12.38 5.34
N ASP A 26 -26.96 11.91 5.79
CA ASP A 26 -26.79 11.34 7.14
C ASP A 26 -27.15 12.33 8.28
N ASP A 27 -27.16 13.63 8.03
CA ASP A 27 -27.57 14.66 9.00
C ASP A 27 -29.10 14.94 9.00
N GLY A 28 -29.86 14.19 8.21
CA GLY A 28 -31.31 14.35 8.04
C GLY A 28 -31.72 15.39 7.00
N THR A 29 -30.77 16.11 6.39
CA THR A 29 -31.06 17.11 5.36
C THR A 29 -31.55 16.44 4.09
N GLU A 30 -32.75 16.80 3.65
CA GLU A 30 -33.27 16.39 2.35
C GLU A 30 -32.72 17.28 1.24
N MET A 31 -32.34 16.68 0.12
CA MET A 31 -31.80 17.38 -1.03
C MET A 31 -32.25 16.74 -2.35
N VAL A 32 -32.40 17.58 -3.37
CA VAL A 32 -32.71 17.14 -4.73
C VAL A 32 -31.42 17.16 -5.55
N TYR A 33 -30.97 15.99 -5.99
CA TYR A 33 -29.76 15.83 -6.79
C TYR A 33 -30.11 15.82 -8.28
N PRO A 34 -29.72 16.84 -9.06
CA PRO A 34 -30.04 16.90 -10.48
C PRO A 34 -29.23 15.87 -11.28
N LEU A 35 -29.87 15.18 -12.21
CA LEU A 35 -29.24 14.26 -13.15
C LEU A 35 -29.00 14.95 -14.49
N ASP A 36 -27.79 14.81 -15.03
CA ASP A 36 -27.47 15.34 -16.35
C ASP A 36 -28.10 14.47 -17.45
N LYS A 37 -28.95 15.07 -18.29
CA LYS A 37 -29.60 14.38 -19.41
C LYS A 37 -28.63 14.04 -20.54
N SER A 38 -27.52 14.76 -20.64
CA SER A 38 -26.50 14.55 -21.67
C SER A 38 -25.55 13.38 -21.34
N SER A 39 -25.43 13.05 -20.06
CA SER A 39 -24.66 11.91 -19.55
C SER A 39 -25.41 11.28 -18.37
N PRO A 40 -26.23 10.24 -18.59
CA PRO A 40 -27.08 9.64 -17.56
C PRO A 40 -26.27 8.76 -16.62
N GLN A 41 -25.28 9.33 -15.93
CA GLN A 41 -24.47 8.65 -14.95
C GLN A 41 -25.12 8.82 -13.58
N LEU A 42 -25.72 7.74 -13.07
CA LEU A 42 -26.28 7.72 -11.73
C LEU A 42 -25.16 7.76 -10.67
N PRO A 43 -25.43 8.31 -9.48
CA PRO A 43 -24.51 8.23 -8.35
C PRO A 43 -24.17 6.78 -8.01
N HIS A 44 -22.96 6.58 -7.48
CA HIS A 44 -22.48 5.26 -7.10
C HIS A 44 -23.28 4.69 -5.93
N LEU A 45 -23.77 3.46 -6.07
CA LEU A 45 -24.49 2.75 -5.01
C LEU A 45 -23.56 2.38 -3.85
N ARG A 46 -24.04 2.52 -2.62
CA ARG A 46 -23.33 2.07 -1.42
C ARG A 46 -23.45 0.54 -1.27
N ASN A 47 -22.37 -0.11 -0.85
CA ASN A 47 -22.40 -1.53 -0.51
C ASN A 47 -23.17 -1.77 0.81
N PRO A 48 -23.87 -2.91 0.96
CA PRO A 48 -24.46 -3.30 2.23
C PRO A 48 -23.42 -3.33 3.36
N ASP A 49 -23.81 -2.89 4.56
CA ASP A 49 -22.88 -2.76 5.70
C ASP A 49 -22.23 -4.09 6.10
N ILE A 50 -22.86 -5.23 5.82
CA ILE A 50 -22.29 -6.57 6.08
C ILE A 50 -21.01 -6.86 5.27
N LEU A 51 -20.82 -6.20 4.13
CA LEU A 51 -19.63 -6.36 3.27
C LEU A 51 -18.56 -5.31 3.57
N VAL A 52 -18.85 -4.34 4.46
CA VAL A 52 -17.91 -3.29 4.82
C VAL A 52 -16.92 -3.84 5.84
N GLY A 53 -15.63 -3.56 5.63
CA GLY A 53 -14.56 -4.04 6.50
C GLY A 53 -13.95 -5.39 6.10
N GLU A 54 -14.39 -5.99 4.98
CA GLU A 54 -13.82 -7.23 4.45
C GLU A 54 -12.31 -7.17 4.18
N ASN A 55 -11.64 -8.33 4.27
CA ASN A 55 -10.19 -8.42 4.09
C ASN A 55 -9.73 -8.22 2.63
N ASP A 56 -10.59 -8.54 1.66
CA ASP A 56 -10.35 -8.32 0.23
C ASP A 56 -11.46 -7.44 -0.35
N LEU A 57 -11.05 -6.34 -0.98
CA LEU A 57 -11.95 -5.39 -1.64
C LEU A 57 -12.71 -6.02 -2.82
N THR A 58 -12.26 -7.16 -3.34
CA THR A 58 -12.99 -7.90 -4.39
C THR A 58 -14.29 -8.54 -3.89
N ALA A 59 -14.49 -8.64 -2.56
CA ALA A 59 -15.73 -9.14 -1.97
C ALA A 59 -16.89 -8.13 -2.02
N LEU A 60 -16.63 -6.87 -2.38
CA LEU A 60 -17.64 -5.83 -2.49
C LEU A 60 -18.53 -6.06 -3.73
N SER A 61 -19.84 -5.95 -3.55
CA SER A 61 -20.81 -6.04 -4.65
C SER A 61 -20.62 -4.94 -5.69
N TYR A 62 -20.35 -3.71 -5.22
CA TYR A 62 -20.10 -2.54 -6.04
C TYR A 62 -18.66 -2.07 -5.83
N LEU A 63 -17.82 -2.25 -6.85
CA LEU A 63 -16.42 -1.85 -6.80
C LEU A 63 -16.20 -0.55 -7.58
N HIS A 64 -16.18 0.57 -6.85
CA HIS A 64 -15.92 1.91 -7.35
C HIS A 64 -15.15 2.73 -6.31
N GLU A 65 -14.70 3.93 -6.68
CA GLU A 65 -13.85 4.76 -5.83
C GLU A 65 -14.43 5.02 -4.41
N PRO A 66 -15.69 5.45 -4.23
CA PRO A 66 -16.23 5.68 -2.88
C PRO A 66 -16.31 4.40 -2.05
N ALA A 67 -16.61 3.25 -2.65
CA ALA A 67 -16.64 1.97 -1.95
C ALA A 67 -15.25 1.58 -1.41
N VAL A 68 -14.21 1.71 -2.25
CA VAL A 68 -12.82 1.44 -1.84
C VAL A 68 -12.38 2.40 -0.75
N LEU A 69 -12.63 3.71 -0.93
CA LEU A 69 -12.25 4.73 0.05
C LEU A 69 -12.94 4.48 1.40
N HIS A 70 -14.24 4.19 1.40
CA HIS A 70 -15.00 3.94 2.61
C HIS A 70 -14.51 2.68 3.34
N ASN A 71 -14.34 1.56 2.62
CA ASN A 71 -13.87 0.31 3.23
C ASN A 71 -12.47 0.47 3.85
N LEU A 72 -11.52 1.09 3.12
CA LEU A 72 -10.19 1.37 3.65
C LEU A 72 -10.23 2.33 4.86
N LYS A 73 -11.10 3.34 4.84
CA LYS A 73 -11.29 4.26 5.96
C LYS A 73 -11.78 3.53 7.20
N VAL A 74 -12.82 2.70 7.08
CA VAL A 74 -13.37 1.90 8.20
C VAL A 74 -12.30 0.97 8.77
N ARG A 75 -11.62 0.19 7.92
CA ARG A 75 -10.55 -0.73 8.36
C ARG A 75 -9.41 -0.01 9.07
N PHE A 76 -8.98 1.14 8.54
CA PHE A 76 -7.85 1.89 9.09
C PHE A 76 -8.22 2.66 10.37
N VAL A 77 -9.32 3.41 10.35
CA VAL A 77 -9.70 4.31 11.45
C VAL A 77 -10.34 3.56 12.60
N GLU A 78 -11.28 2.64 12.31
CA GLU A 78 -12.08 1.99 13.33
C GLU A 78 -11.42 0.69 13.83
N SER A 79 -10.86 -0.09 12.91
CA SER A 79 -10.25 -1.39 13.25
C SER A 79 -8.73 -1.35 13.42
N ASN A 80 -8.08 -0.23 13.11
CA ASN A 80 -6.61 -0.08 13.15
C ASN A 80 -5.87 -1.12 12.28
N ILE A 81 -6.50 -1.55 11.19
CA ILE A 81 -5.94 -2.50 10.23
C ILE A 81 -5.36 -1.73 9.04
N ILE A 82 -4.08 -1.95 8.77
CA ILE A 82 -3.34 -1.20 7.74
C ILE A 82 -3.24 -1.93 6.39
N TYR A 83 -3.52 -3.22 6.38
CA TYR A 83 -3.37 -4.09 5.22
C TYR A 83 -4.73 -4.58 4.75
N SER A 84 -4.97 -4.46 3.44
CA SER A 84 -6.18 -4.98 2.78
C SER A 84 -5.81 -5.51 1.41
N TYR A 85 -6.42 -6.63 1.00
CA TYR A 85 -6.25 -7.13 -0.36
C TYR A 85 -7.14 -6.35 -1.33
N CYS A 86 -6.67 -6.26 -2.56
CA CYS A 86 -7.43 -5.86 -3.73
C CYS A 86 -7.10 -6.88 -4.82
N GLY A 87 -7.70 -8.07 -4.69
CA GLY A 87 -7.34 -9.24 -5.48
C GLY A 87 -5.85 -9.59 -5.33
N ILE A 88 -5.07 -9.42 -6.40
CA ILE A 88 -3.64 -9.74 -6.39
C ILE A 88 -2.76 -8.65 -5.76
N ILE A 89 -3.31 -7.45 -5.52
CA ILE A 89 -2.57 -6.31 -4.98
C ILE A 89 -2.79 -6.24 -3.47
N LEU A 90 -1.73 -5.95 -2.72
CA LEU A 90 -1.82 -5.61 -1.30
C LEU A 90 -1.82 -4.08 -1.15
N VAL A 91 -2.88 -3.54 -0.55
CA VAL A 91 -2.96 -2.14 -0.14
C VAL A 91 -2.41 -2.01 1.27
N ALA A 92 -1.46 -1.10 1.46
CA ALA A 92 -0.85 -0.78 2.74
C ALA A 92 -1.04 0.71 3.05
N VAL A 93 -1.72 1.02 4.15
CA VAL A 93 -1.95 2.39 4.62
C VAL A 93 -0.94 2.72 5.72
N ASN A 94 -0.17 3.80 5.56
CA ASN A 94 0.84 4.19 6.55
C ASN A 94 0.20 4.60 7.89
N PRO A 95 0.46 3.88 9.00
CA PRO A 95 -0.12 4.21 10.29
C PRO A 95 0.61 5.33 11.06
N TYR A 96 1.79 5.77 10.60
CA TYR A 96 2.70 6.70 11.29
C TYR A 96 3.01 6.34 12.76
N LYS A 97 2.82 5.07 13.12
CA LYS A 97 3.11 4.51 14.44
C LYS A 97 3.68 3.11 14.28
N GLN A 98 4.47 2.68 15.27
CA GLN A 98 4.96 1.31 15.31
C GLN A 98 3.82 0.37 15.70
N LEU A 99 3.69 -0.73 14.96
CA LEU A 99 2.69 -1.78 15.22
C LEU A 99 3.41 -3.07 15.60
N HIS A 100 2.84 -3.82 16.55
CA HIS A 100 3.38 -5.10 17.03
C HIS A 100 3.02 -6.29 16.13
N ILE A 101 2.94 -6.09 14.81
CA ILE A 101 2.55 -7.11 13.82
C ILE A 101 3.75 -7.68 13.03
N TYR A 102 4.97 -7.27 13.36
CA TYR A 102 6.19 -7.64 12.63
C TYR A 102 7.17 -8.50 13.46
N GLY A 103 6.67 -9.14 14.52
CA GLY A 103 7.46 -10.02 15.38
C GLY A 103 7.76 -11.38 14.72
N ASP A 104 8.74 -12.10 15.26
CA ASP A 104 9.17 -13.39 14.72
C ASP A 104 8.05 -14.45 14.81
N ALA A 105 7.21 -14.40 15.86
CA ALA A 105 6.04 -15.26 15.97
C ALA A 105 5.05 -15.05 14.82
N VAL A 106 4.89 -13.81 14.34
CA VAL A 106 4.03 -13.51 13.20
C VAL A 106 4.64 -14.06 11.92
N ILE A 107 5.95 -13.90 11.71
CA ILE A 107 6.65 -14.50 10.56
C ILE A 107 6.41 -16.01 10.50
N GLN A 108 6.54 -16.71 11.63
CA GLN A 108 6.30 -18.14 11.73
C GLN A 108 4.84 -18.50 11.44
N ALA A 109 3.87 -17.71 11.92
CA ALA A 109 2.45 -17.94 11.66
C ALA A 109 2.09 -17.87 10.17
N TYR A 110 2.73 -16.97 9.40
CA TYR A 110 2.50 -16.87 7.95
C TYR A 110 3.27 -17.92 7.15
N SER A 111 4.33 -18.52 7.69
CA SER A 111 5.15 -19.51 6.98
C SER A 111 4.35 -20.77 6.64
N GLY A 112 4.46 -21.22 5.39
CA GLY A 112 3.73 -22.36 4.84
C GLY A 112 2.28 -22.08 4.45
N GLN A 113 1.68 -20.97 4.91
CA GLN A 113 0.28 -20.66 4.69
C GLN A 113 -0.01 -20.30 3.22
N LYS A 114 -1.27 -20.48 2.79
CA LYS A 114 -1.73 -20.04 1.46
C LYS A 114 -2.18 -18.58 1.53
N MET A 115 -2.01 -17.83 0.45
CA MET A 115 -2.61 -16.50 0.33
C MET A 115 -4.13 -16.58 0.55
N GLY A 116 -4.68 -15.66 1.35
CA GLY A 116 -6.10 -15.63 1.73
C GLY A 116 -6.50 -16.58 2.87
N ALA A 117 -5.62 -17.48 3.32
CA ALA A 117 -5.89 -18.31 4.51
C ALA A 117 -5.64 -17.54 5.83
N MET A 118 -4.86 -16.47 5.76
CA MET A 118 -4.53 -15.58 6.86
C MET A 118 -4.93 -14.15 6.48
N ASP A 119 -5.00 -13.27 7.47
CA ASP A 119 -5.28 -11.86 7.25
C ASP A 119 -4.30 -11.20 6.28
N PRO A 120 -4.71 -10.11 5.59
CA PRO A 120 -3.83 -9.38 4.71
C PRO A 120 -2.57 -8.89 5.45
N HIS A 121 -1.41 -9.25 4.93
CA HIS A 121 -0.13 -8.83 5.50
C HIS A 121 0.98 -8.84 4.45
N ILE A 122 2.00 -8.00 4.63
CA ILE A 122 3.18 -7.97 3.75
C ILE A 122 3.95 -9.30 3.75
N PHE A 123 3.88 -10.03 4.87
CA PHE A 123 4.46 -11.38 5.00
C PHE A 123 3.74 -12.42 4.15
N ALA A 124 2.42 -12.29 3.95
CA ALA A 124 1.70 -13.17 3.05
C ALA A 124 2.16 -12.99 1.59
N VAL A 125 2.46 -11.76 1.17
CA VAL A 125 3.03 -11.48 -0.17
C VAL A 125 4.45 -12.06 -0.29
N ALA A 126 5.27 -11.91 0.75
CA ALA A 126 6.61 -12.47 0.78
C ALA A 126 6.59 -14.01 0.74
N GLU A 127 5.69 -14.65 1.48
CA GLU A 127 5.52 -16.09 1.50
C GLU A 127 5.02 -16.63 0.16
N GLU A 128 4.02 -15.97 -0.44
CA GLU A 128 3.51 -16.38 -1.74
C GLU A 128 4.59 -16.30 -2.81
N ALA A 129 5.40 -15.23 -2.82
CA ALA A 129 6.55 -15.13 -3.70
C ALA A 129 7.58 -16.25 -3.43
N TYR A 130 7.92 -16.53 -2.17
CA TYR A 130 8.87 -17.58 -1.81
C TYR A 130 8.37 -18.97 -2.25
N LYS A 131 7.10 -19.28 -2.00
CA LYS A 131 6.46 -20.54 -2.41
C LYS A 131 6.38 -20.68 -3.92
N GLN A 132 6.00 -19.63 -4.65
CA GLN A 132 5.95 -19.68 -6.11
C GLN A 132 7.33 -19.84 -6.74
N MET A 133 8.36 -19.21 -6.16
CA MET A 133 9.74 -19.42 -6.57
C MET A 133 10.15 -20.89 -6.45
N ALA A 134 9.89 -21.49 -5.28
CA ALA A 134 10.24 -22.88 -5.01
C ALA A 134 9.43 -23.88 -5.84
N ARG A 135 8.12 -23.65 -5.96
CA ARG A 135 7.21 -24.54 -6.69
C ARG A 135 7.45 -24.51 -8.20
N ASN A 136 7.67 -23.33 -8.77
CA ASN A 136 7.70 -23.14 -10.22
C ASN A 136 9.12 -23.03 -10.79
N ASN A 137 10.15 -22.98 -9.94
CA ASN A 137 11.54 -22.72 -10.34
C ASN A 137 11.68 -21.47 -11.21
N LYS A 138 10.94 -20.40 -10.86
CA LYS A 138 10.93 -19.12 -11.56
C LYS A 138 11.30 -17.98 -10.63
N ASN A 139 12.11 -17.06 -11.13
CA ASN A 139 12.46 -15.82 -10.42
C ASN A 139 11.19 -15.00 -10.13
N GLN A 140 11.15 -14.37 -8.96
CA GLN A 140 10.02 -13.58 -8.50
C GLN A 140 10.44 -12.13 -8.29
N SER A 141 9.47 -11.23 -8.40
CA SER A 141 9.67 -9.80 -8.12
C SER A 141 8.55 -9.29 -7.23
N VAL A 142 8.91 -8.69 -6.10
CA VAL A 142 7.98 -7.95 -5.25
C VAL A 142 8.15 -6.46 -5.55
N ILE A 143 7.12 -5.84 -6.11
CA ILE A 143 7.14 -4.43 -6.51
C ILE A 143 6.37 -3.63 -5.47
N VAL A 144 7.00 -2.61 -4.90
CA VAL A 144 6.40 -1.73 -3.90
C VAL A 144 6.31 -0.32 -4.47
N SER A 145 5.09 0.16 -4.71
CA SER A 145 4.79 1.47 -5.28
C SER A 145 4.02 2.35 -4.31
N GLY A 146 4.02 3.66 -4.56
CA GLY A 146 3.33 4.65 -3.75
C GLY A 146 4.06 5.99 -3.71
N GLU A 147 3.40 7.02 -3.18
CA GLU A 147 3.99 8.35 -3.05
C GLU A 147 5.16 8.41 -2.06
N SER A 148 5.91 9.51 -2.06
CA SER A 148 6.95 9.75 -1.06
C SER A 148 6.32 9.85 0.34
N GLY A 149 6.70 8.95 1.24
CA GLY A 149 6.12 8.85 2.59
C GLY A 149 5.13 7.71 2.76
N ALA A 150 4.78 6.98 1.69
CA ALA A 150 3.87 5.82 1.75
C ALA A 150 4.52 4.52 2.28
N ASP A 151 5.60 4.59 3.07
CA ASP A 151 6.26 3.41 3.67
C ASP A 151 6.78 2.33 2.70
N LYS A 152 7.11 2.70 1.46
CA LYS A 152 7.72 1.77 0.48
C LYS A 152 8.97 1.08 1.02
N THR A 153 9.90 1.85 1.57
CA THR A 153 11.18 1.34 2.10
C THR A 153 10.97 0.42 3.30
N VAL A 154 9.99 0.75 4.16
CA VAL A 154 9.63 -0.06 5.33
C VAL A 154 9.04 -1.40 4.89
N SER A 155 8.11 -1.37 3.94
CA SER A 155 7.48 -2.58 3.37
C SER A 155 8.52 -3.50 2.72
N ALA A 156 9.41 -2.94 1.88
CA ALA A 156 10.50 -3.71 1.26
C ALA A 156 11.44 -4.34 2.31
N ARG A 157 11.75 -3.62 3.40
CA ARG A 157 12.55 -4.14 4.50
C ARG A 157 11.89 -5.33 5.19
N TYR A 158 10.58 -5.27 5.42
CA TYR A 158 9.83 -6.38 6.01
C TYR A 158 9.76 -7.61 5.10
N VAL A 159 9.61 -7.42 3.78
CA VAL A 159 9.71 -8.53 2.81
C VAL A 159 11.08 -9.19 2.89
N MET A 160 12.16 -8.41 2.87
CA MET A 160 13.52 -8.95 3.00
C MET A 160 13.74 -9.69 4.32
N ARG A 161 13.25 -9.14 5.44
CA ARG A 161 13.33 -9.77 6.76
C ARG A 161 12.58 -11.10 6.81
N TYR A 162 11.39 -11.15 6.20
CA TYR A 162 10.60 -12.38 6.11
C TYR A 162 11.38 -13.47 5.38
N ILE A 163 11.82 -13.16 4.16
CA ILE A 163 12.59 -14.08 3.31
C ILE A 163 13.86 -14.55 4.04
N ALA A 164 14.59 -13.64 4.67
CA ALA A 164 15.76 -13.95 5.49
C ALA A 164 15.43 -14.98 6.59
N MET A 165 14.34 -14.79 7.32
CA MET A 165 13.98 -15.66 8.43
C MET A 165 13.54 -17.05 7.98
N VAL A 166 12.73 -17.15 6.91
CA VAL A 166 12.23 -18.45 6.41
C VAL A 166 13.28 -19.25 5.64
N SER A 167 14.28 -18.58 5.08
CA SER A 167 15.38 -19.22 4.33
C SER A 167 16.63 -19.52 5.18
N LYS A 168 16.60 -19.21 6.49
CA LYS A 168 17.72 -19.43 7.40
C LYS A 168 18.16 -20.90 7.40
N SER A 169 19.41 -21.12 7.04
CA SER A 169 20.09 -22.40 7.20
C SER A 169 20.58 -22.55 8.65
N SER A 170 20.74 -23.79 9.11
CA SER A 170 21.42 -24.12 10.38
C SER A 170 22.90 -23.71 10.40
N SER A 171 23.48 -23.34 9.24
CA SER A 171 24.84 -22.81 9.15
C SER A 171 24.90 -21.32 9.50
N LYS A 172 25.87 -20.93 10.35
CA LYS A 172 26.14 -19.56 10.87
C LYS A 172 26.54 -18.51 9.80
N THR A 173 26.09 -18.65 8.57
CA THR A 173 26.37 -17.69 7.50
C THR A 173 25.42 -16.51 7.64
N HIS A 174 25.89 -15.40 8.23
CA HIS A 174 25.17 -14.14 8.42
C HIS A 174 24.91 -13.35 7.12
N VAL A 175 24.59 -14.03 6.02
CA VAL A 175 24.37 -13.39 4.71
C VAL A 175 23.13 -12.51 4.78
N GLU A 176 22.08 -13.00 5.43
CA GLU A 176 20.84 -12.27 5.69
C GLU A 176 21.07 -10.97 6.46
N ASP A 177 21.92 -10.99 7.49
CA ASP A 177 22.23 -9.81 8.30
C ASP A 177 22.97 -8.76 7.45
N LYS A 178 23.86 -9.19 6.56
CA LYS A 178 24.56 -8.30 5.63
C LYS A 178 23.60 -7.67 4.60
N VAL A 179 22.65 -8.45 4.08
CA VAL A 179 21.64 -7.91 3.15
C VAL A 179 20.79 -6.85 3.84
N LEU A 180 20.35 -7.11 5.08
CA LEU A 180 19.57 -6.15 5.87
C LEU A 180 20.40 -4.91 6.26
N ALA A 181 21.68 -5.09 6.59
CA ALA A 181 22.61 -4.02 6.95
C ALA A 181 22.95 -3.06 5.79
N SER A 182 22.73 -3.48 4.53
CA SER A 182 22.90 -2.58 3.38
C SER A 182 21.90 -1.43 3.35
N ASN A 183 20.72 -1.60 3.96
CA ASN A 183 19.66 -0.59 3.94
C ASN A 183 20.09 0.72 4.65
N PRO A 184 20.52 0.72 5.92
CA PRO A 184 21.01 1.93 6.59
C PRO A 184 22.10 2.68 5.80
N ILE A 185 23.01 1.96 5.14
CA ILE A 185 24.07 2.57 4.33
C ILE A 185 23.47 3.32 3.14
N THR A 186 22.58 2.67 2.37
CA THR A 186 21.93 3.31 1.23
C THR A 186 20.99 4.44 1.62
N GLU A 187 20.36 4.35 2.79
CA GLU A 187 19.53 5.42 3.34
C GLU A 187 20.39 6.63 3.71
N ALA A 188 21.56 6.43 4.34
CA ALA A 188 22.46 7.52 4.71
C ALA A 188 23.01 8.31 3.52
N ILE A 189 23.28 7.67 2.39
CA ILE A 189 23.85 8.33 1.20
C ILE A 189 22.81 8.80 0.18
N GLY A 190 21.63 8.21 0.18
CA GLY A 190 20.64 8.37 -0.89
C GLY A 190 19.28 8.88 -0.42
N ASN A 191 19.03 8.95 0.89
CA ASN A 191 17.83 9.59 1.40
C ASN A 191 18.11 11.03 1.82
N ALA A 192 17.07 11.85 1.79
CA ALA A 192 17.13 13.21 2.29
C ALA A 192 15.79 13.63 2.88
N LYS A 193 15.84 14.61 3.78
CA LYS A 193 14.65 15.31 4.23
C LYS A 193 14.07 16.14 3.09
N THR A 194 12.76 16.06 2.93
CA THR A 194 11.98 16.80 1.94
C THR A 194 10.80 17.50 2.61
N ALA A 195 10.05 18.30 1.84
CA ALA A 195 8.85 18.93 2.32
C ALA A 195 7.68 17.96 2.60
N ARG A 196 7.78 16.67 2.28
CA ARG A 196 6.71 15.68 2.52
C ARG A 196 7.13 14.51 3.40
N ASN A 197 8.43 14.25 3.53
CA ASN A 197 8.97 13.09 4.24
C ASN A 197 10.38 13.42 4.75
N ASP A 198 10.64 13.13 6.03
CA ASP A 198 11.92 13.36 6.68
C ASP A 198 13.03 12.39 6.22
N ASN A 199 12.66 11.22 5.69
CA ASN A 199 13.59 10.21 5.18
C ASN A 199 13.18 9.75 3.75
N SER A 200 13.10 10.69 2.81
CA SER A 200 12.68 10.42 1.43
C SER A 200 13.83 9.85 0.61
N SER A 201 13.68 8.63 0.07
CA SER A 201 14.65 8.06 -0.88
C SER A 201 14.64 8.85 -2.19
N ARG A 202 15.83 9.32 -2.60
CA ARG A 202 16.03 10.15 -3.80
C ARG A 202 16.70 9.38 -4.95
N PHE A 203 16.48 8.07 -4.96
CA PHE A 203 16.94 7.11 -5.96
C PHE A 203 16.00 5.89 -5.94
N GLY A 204 15.89 5.20 -7.07
CA GLY A 204 15.28 3.87 -7.14
C GLY A 204 16.26 2.79 -6.68
N LYS A 205 15.75 1.80 -5.95
CA LYS A 205 16.55 0.67 -5.45
C LYS A 205 15.92 -0.65 -5.88
N TYR A 206 16.73 -1.52 -6.46
CA TYR A 206 16.37 -2.89 -6.82
C TYR A 206 17.37 -3.84 -6.18
N THR A 207 16.90 -4.71 -5.29
CA THR A 207 17.74 -5.68 -4.59
C THR A 207 17.38 -7.09 -5.07
N GLU A 208 18.28 -7.72 -5.80
CA GLU A 208 18.20 -9.11 -6.23
C GLU A 208 18.69 -10.01 -5.09
N ILE A 209 17.82 -10.84 -4.51
CA ILE A 209 18.22 -11.86 -3.52
C ILE A 209 18.43 -13.17 -4.26
N SER A 210 19.62 -13.74 -4.13
CA SER A 210 20.01 -14.99 -4.78
C SER A 210 19.82 -16.17 -3.83
N PHE A 211 19.30 -17.27 -4.36
CA PHE A 211 19.06 -18.51 -3.62
C PHE A 211 19.81 -19.68 -4.23
N ASP A 212 20.18 -20.67 -3.41
CA ASP A 212 20.69 -21.95 -3.88
C ASP A 212 19.56 -22.92 -4.31
N ARG A 213 19.94 -24.15 -4.67
CA ARG A 213 18.98 -25.21 -5.05
C ARG A 213 18.10 -25.70 -3.90
N ARG A 214 18.41 -25.34 -2.66
CA ARG A 214 17.61 -25.63 -1.46
C ARG A 214 16.78 -24.41 -1.04
N TYR A 215 16.73 -23.37 -1.86
CA TYR A 215 16.04 -22.11 -1.61
C TYR A 215 16.54 -21.38 -0.35
N GLN A 216 17.83 -21.52 -0.05
CA GLN A 216 18.54 -20.79 1.00
C GLN A 216 19.26 -19.57 0.40
N ILE A 217 19.32 -18.45 1.12
CA ILE A 217 19.98 -17.24 0.63
C ILE A 217 21.50 -17.49 0.51
N ILE A 218 22.04 -17.19 -0.67
CA ILE A 218 23.50 -17.23 -0.93
C ILE A 218 24.12 -15.84 -1.06
N GLY A 219 23.32 -14.81 -1.32
CA GLY A 219 23.79 -13.45 -1.48
C GLY A 219 22.71 -12.50 -1.96
N ALA A 220 23.07 -11.23 -2.13
CA ALA A 220 22.23 -10.26 -2.80
C ALA A 220 23.07 -9.32 -3.66
N ASN A 221 22.45 -8.79 -4.72
CA ASN A 221 23.00 -7.76 -5.59
C ASN A 221 22.06 -6.56 -5.59
N MET A 222 22.60 -5.35 -5.50
CA MET A 222 21.78 -4.14 -5.46
C MET A 222 22.09 -3.25 -6.66
N ARG A 223 21.04 -2.88 -7.40
CA ARG A 223 21.10 -1.91 -8.49
C ARG A 223 20.36 -0.64 -8.08
N THR A 224 20.95 0.50 -8.37
CA THR A 224 20.38 1.81 -8.08
C THR A 224 20.07 2.55 -9.38
N TYR A 225 19.01 3.34 -9.36
CA TYR A 225 18.49 4.05 -10.54
C TYR A 225 18.14 5.49 -10.19
N LEU A 226 18.24 6.39 -11.16
CA LEU A 226 17.67 7.75 -11.11
C LEU A 226 18.02 8.53 -9.83
N MET A 227 19.29 8.53 -9.42
CA MET A 227 19.75 9.31 -8.28
C MET A 227 19.62 10.82 -8.56
N GLU A 228 18.97 11.55 -7.66
CA GLU A 228 18.74 12.99 -7.78
C GLU A 228 20.03 13.80 -7.55
N LYS A 229 20.88 13.89 -8.59
CA LYS A 229 22.19 14.57 -8.52
C LYS A 229 22.09 16.05 -8.16
N SER A 230 21.02 16.74 -8.56
CA SER A 230 20.81 18.17 -8.28
C SER A 230 20.80 18.48 -6.78
N ARG A 231 20.35 17.53 -5.94
CA ARG A 231 20.29 17.70 -4.47
C ARG A 231 21.66 17.88 -3.81
N VAL A 232 22.72 17.42 -4.47
CA VAL A 232 24.09 17.56 -3.97
C VAL A 232 24.49 19.03 -3.87
N VAL A 233 24.02 19.86 -4.79
CA VAL A 233 24.41 21.28 -4.91
C VAL A 233 23.27 22.26 -4.63
N SER A 234 22.03 21.78 -4.51
CA SER A 234 20.85 22.64 -4.34
C SER A 234 19.84 22.02 -3.38
N GLN A 235 19.32 22.83 -2.45
CA GLN A 235 18.18 22.46 -1.60
C GLN A 235 17.15 23.60 -1.57
N VAL A 236 15.88 23.26 -1.71
CA VAL A 236 14.78 24.21 -1.50
C VAL A 236 14.49 24.29 0.00
N ILE A 237 14.64 25.47 0.59
CA ILE A 237 14.41 25.72 2.01
C ILE A 237 12.90 25.77 2.29
N ARG A 238 12.45 25.05 3.33
CA ARG A 238 11.10 25.25 3.92
C ARG A 238 11.10 26.58 4.67
N HIS A 239 10.78 27.69 4.00
CA HIS A 239 9.91 28.80 4.47
C HIS A 239 9.98 30.00 3.51
N ILE A 240 8.78 30.54 3.20
CA ILE A 240 8.46 31.76 2.43
C ILE A 240 8.69 31.64 0.92
N LEU A 241 7.70 31.10 0.21
CA LEU A 241 7.24 31.69 -1.05
C LEU A 241 5.72 31.47 -1.12
N ASP A 242 5.00 32.34 -0.40
CA ASP A 242 3.78 32.88 -1.00
C ASP A 242 4.22 33.51 -2.32
N SER A 243 3.59 33.08 -3.42
CA SER A 243 3.73 33.68 -4.75
C SER A 243 5.10 33.55 -5.40
N LEU A 244 5.35 32.45 -6.10
CA LEU A 244 5.73 32.51 -7.52
C LEU A 244 5.69 31.10 -8.11
N ILE A 245 4.55 30.80 -8.73
CA ILE A 245 4.48 29.81 -9.80
C ILE A 245 5.41 30.32 -10.90
N VAL A 246 6.50 29.60 -11.15
CA VAL A 246 7.09 29.55 -12.50
C VAL A 246 7.14 28.09 -12.88
N CYS A 247 6.12 27.72 -13.64
CA CYS A 247 6.10 26.55 -14.51
C CYS A 247 7.33 26.59 -15.43
N GLY A 248 8.01 25.46 -15.63
CA GLY A 248 9.16 25.41 -16.54
C GLY A 248 9.70 24.00 -16.76
N LEU A 249 9.03 23.28 -17.67
CA LEU A 249 9.37 22.04 -18.39
C LEU A 249 9.43 20.72 -17.59
#